data_AF-A0A4Q1JVB8-F1
#
_entry.id   AF-A0A4Q1JVB8-F1
#
_cell.length_a   1.000
_cell.length_b   1.000
_cell.length_c   1.000
_cell.angle_alpha   90.00
_cell.angle_beta   90.00
_cell.angle_gamma   90.00
#
_symmetry.space_group_name_H-M   'P 1'
#
loop_
_entity.id
_entity.type
_entity.pdbx_description
1 polymer ?
#
loop_
_entity_poly.entity_id
_entity_poly.type
_entity_poly.pdbx_seq_one_letter_code
_entity_poly.pdbx_strand_id
1 'polypeptide(L)'
;MDITDFLIMDWEGDQILADPQGSNLAFCCFTCRGPVLAVALENQRGWDEEHPAVCRRCGAAYLLGIRPHAEKLYIHKVYDFE
;
A
#
# COMPACT_ATOMS: atom_id res chain seq x y z
N MET A 1 6.32 9.61 -8.62
CA MET A 1 5.88 8.47 -9.45
C MET A 1 4.41 8.63 -9.73
N ASP A 2 3.96 8.32 -10.94
CA ASP A 2 2.53 8.20 -11.24
C ASP A 2 2.17 6.71 -11.26
N ILE A 3 1.24 6.31 -10.40
CA ILE A 3 0.77 4.93 -10.21
C ILE A 3 -0.70 4.77 -10.61
N THR A 4 -1.32 5.77 -11.24
CA THR A 4 -2.75 5.81 -11.54
C THR A 4 -3.25 4.55 -12.26
N ASP A 5 -2.46 4.03 -13.20
CA ASP A 5 -2.82 2.83 -13.99
C ASP A 5 -2.22 1.53 -13.45
N PHE A 6 -1.62 1.53 -12.25
CA PHE A 6 -0.97 0.35 -11.70
C PHE A 6 -1.99 -0.69 -11.21
N LEU A 7 -1.69 -1.96 -11.44
CA LEU A 7 -2.39 -3.08 -10.83
C LEU A 7 -2.01 -3.18 -9.34
N ILE A 8 -3.01 -2.97 -8.47
CA ILE A 8 -2.83 -3.02 -7.02
C ILE A 8 -3.21 -4.39 -6.49
N MET A 9 -2.29 -5.02 -5.75
CA MET A 9 -2.47 -6.36 -5.18
C MET A 9 -2.10 -6.37 -3.69
N ASP A 10 -2.56 -7.38 -2.97
CA ASP A 10 -2.02 -7.73 -1.65
C ASP A 10 -0.74 -8.58 -1.77
N TRP A 11 -0.24 -9.06 -0.64
CA TRP A 11 0.98 -9.87 -0.56
C TRP A 11 0.84 -11.27 -1.16
N GLU A 12 -0.38 -11.79 -1.32
CA GLU A 12 -0.67 -13.09 -1.95
C GLU A 12 -0.73 -12.97 -3.48
N GLY A 13 -0.75 -11.74 -4.00
CA GLY A 13 -0.86 -11.45 -5.42
C GLY A 13 -2.31 -11.32 -5.90
N ASP A 14 -3.26 -11.29 -4.97
CA ASP A 14 -4.66 -11.07 -5.28
C ASP A 14 -4.93 -9.58 -5.51
N GLN A 15 -5.68 -9.26 -6.56
CA GLN A 15 -6.08 -7.89 -6.84
C GLN A 15 -7.06 -7.40 -5.76
N ILE A 16 -6.80 -6.21 -5.22
CA ILE A 16 -7.61 -5.63 -4.15
C ILE A 16 -8.34 -4.37 -4.61
N LEU A 17 -9.40 -4.02 -3.87
CA LEU A 17 -10.07 -2.74 -4.04
C LEU A 17 -9.17 -1.62 -3.52
N ALA A 18 -8.71 -0.78 -4.44
CA ALA A 18 -7.85 0.36 -4.20
C ALA A 18 -8.15 1.47 -5.22
N ASP A 19 -7.74 2.69 -4.89
CA ASP A 19 -7.91 3.89 -5.70
C ASP A 19 -6.55 4.60 -5.83
N PRO A 20 -5.72 4.18 -6.82
CA PRO A 20 -4.48 4.86 -7.14
C PRO A 20 -4.75 6.16 -7.93
N GLN A 21 -4.11 7.26 -7.53
CA GLN A 21 -4.20 8.54 -8.24
C GLN A 21 -2.92 9.37 -8.07
N GLY A 22 -2.24 9.64 -9.18
CA GLY A 22 -0.90 10.24 -9.17
C GLY A 22 0.05 9.36 -8.36
N SER A 23 0.67 9.90 -7.31
CA SER A 23 1.52 9.12 -6.40
C SER A 23 0.78 8.57 -5.18
N ASN A 24 -0.51 8.84 -5.03
CA ASN A 24 -1.29 8.47 -3.84
C ASN A 24 -2.05 7.18 -4.08
N LEU A 25 -2.29 6.45 -2.99
CA LEU A 25 -3.03 5.20 -3.00
C LEU A 25 -3.97 5.16 -1.80
N ALA A 26 -5.28 5.08 -2.05
CA ALA A 26 -6.26 4.78 -1.02
C ALA A 26 -6.68 3.31 -1.11
N PHE A 27 -6.81 2.64 0.05
CA PHE A 27 -7.27 1.26 0.13
C PHE A 27 -7.94 0.97 1.48
N CYS A 28 -8.62 -0.17 1.59
CA CYS A 28 -9.20 -0.63 2.85
C CYS A 28 -8.18 -1.44 3.67
N CYS A 29 -8.05 -1.12 4.96
CA CYS A 29 -7.29 -1.90 5.92
C CYS A 29 -7.74 -3.36 5.90
N PHE A 30 -6.81 -4.29 5.72
CA PHE A 30 -7.06 -5.73 5.68
C PHE A 30 -7.62 -6.27 7.01
N THR A 31 -7.37 -5.59 8.13
CA THR A 31 -7.86 -6.02 9.46
C THR A 31 -9.24 -5.47 9.79
N CYS A 32 -9.45 -4.15 9.68
CA CYS A 32 -10.67 -3.49 10.17
C CYS A 32 -11.51 -2.80 9.08
N ARG A 33 -11.11 -2.92 7.81
CA ARG A 33 -11.75 -2.29 6.64
C ARG A 33 -11.81 -0.76 6.68
N GLY A 34 -11.19 -0.11 7.67
CA GLY A 34 -11.01 1.33 7.72
C GLY A 34 -10.16 1.86 6.57
N PRO A 35 -10.32 3.13 6.18
CA PRO A 35 -9.54 3.71 5.09
C PRO A 35 -8.07 3.84 5.48
N VAL A 36 -7.19 3.49 4.55
CA VAL A 36 -5.74 3.70 4.62
C VAL A 36 -5.33 4.51 3.40
N LEU A 37 -4.45 5.48 3.62
CA LEU A 37 -3.82 6.27 2.57
C LEU A 37 -2.34 5.99 2.61
N ALA A 38 -1.73 5.70 1.48
CA ALA A 38 -0.28 5.54 1.29
C ALA A 38 0.19 6.39 0.10
N VAL A 39 1.50 6.57 -0.01
CA VAL A 39 2.15 7.43 -1.02
C VAL A 39 3.35 6.71 -1.60
N ALA A 40 3.34 6.51 -2.92
CA ALA A 40 4.38 5.85 -3.70
C ALA A 40 5.56 6.80 -4.00
N LEU A 41 6.12 7.42 -2.96
CA LEU A 41 7.30 8.29 -3.01
C LEU A 41 8.27 7.91 -1.89
N GLU A 42 9.56 8.15 -2.11
CA GLU A 42 10.61 7.88 -1.12
C GLU A 42 10.37 8.64 0.19
N ASN A 43 10.64 7.98 1.32
CA ASN A 43 10.47 8.51 2.68
C ASN A 43 9.06 9.02 3.00
N GLN A 44 8.04 8.57 2.24
CA GLN A 44 6.65 8.87 2.50
C GLN A 44 5.92 7.67 3.09
N ARG A 45 4.67 7.90 3.47
CA ARG A 45 3.84 6.89 4.12
C ARG A 45 3.64 5.66 3.22
N GLY A 46 4.12 4.51 3.69
CA GLY A 46 4.12 3.22 3.01
C GLY A 46 5.44 2.88 2.33
N TRP A 47 6.48 3.73 2.44
CA TRP A 47 7.75 3.50 1.76
C TRP A 47 8.56 2.34 2.35
N ASP A 48 8.72 2.31 3.67
CA ASP A 48 9.50 1.32 4.41
C ASP A 48 8.99 1.15 5.86
N GLU A 49 9.68 0.32 6.64
CA GLU A 49 9.34 0.02 8.05
C GLU A 49 9.41 1.23 8.97
N GLU A 50 10.22 2.24 8.65
CA GLU A 50 10.33 3.49 9.40
C GLU A 50 9.20 4.47 9.03
N HIS A 51 8.68 4.35 7.80
CA HIS A 51 7.64 5.20 7.24
C HIS A 51 6.39 4.40 6.84
N PRO A 52 5.76 3.58 7.70
CA PRO A 52 4.66 2.71 7.27
C PRO A 52 3.36 3.46 7.03
N ALA A 53 2.51 2.89 6.18
CA ALA A 53 1.11 3.29 6.05
C ALA A 53 0.28 2.70 7.18
N VAL A 54 -0.02 3.53 8.20
CA VAL A 54 -0.76 3.09 9.38
C VAL A 54 -2.26 3.37 9.24
N CYS A 55 -3.06 2.33 9.39
CA CYS A 55 -4.50 2.42 9.57
C CYS A 55 -4.81 3.18 10.86
N ARG A 56 -5.47 4.34 10.72
CA ARG A 56 -5.81 5.21 11.87
C ARG A 56 -6.90 4.63 12.79
N ARG A 57 -7.57 3.54 12.39
CA ARG A 57 -8.62 2.90 13.20
C ARG A 57 -8.08 1.79 14.11
N CYS A 58 -7.26 0.88 13.58
CA CYS A 58 -6.80 -0.30 14.32
C CYS A 58 -5.28 -0.40 14.48
N GLY A 59 -4.52 0.55 13.95
CA GLY A 59 -3.05 0.58 14.07
C GLY A 59 -2.30 -0.38 13.15
N ALA A 60 -2.97 -1.16 12.30
CA ALA A 60 -2.30 -2.02 11.32
C ALA A 60 -1.42 -1.19 10.38
N ALA A 61 -0.19 -1.65 10.14
CA ALA A 61 0.82 -0.98 9.34
C ALA A 61 1.07 -1.71 8.02
N TYR A 62 1.30 -0.96 6.95
CA TYR A 62 1.47 -1.48 5.59
C TYR A 62 2.66 -0.84 4.86
N LEU A 63 3.28 -1.61 3.96
CA LEU A 63 4.38 -1.20 3.08
C LEU A 63 4.00 -1.41 1.61
N LEU A 64 4.52 -0.55 0.73
CA LEU A 64 4.27 -0.57 -0.71
C LEU A 64 5.44 -1.26 -1.44
N GLY A 65 5.20 -2.46 -1.95
CA GLY A 65 6.08 -3.15 -2.88
C GLY A 65 5.86 -2.65 -4.31
N ILE A 66 6.48 -1.55 -4.70
CA ILE A 66 6.31 -0.97 -6.03
C ILE A 66 7.15 -1.72 -7.07
N ARG A 67 6.58 -2.02 -8.25
CA ARG A 67 7.24 -2.65 -9.40
C ARG A 67 6.99 -1.82 -10.66
N PRO A 68 7.77 -0.74 -10.89
CA PRO A 68 7.47 0.24 -11.94
C PRO A 68 7.45 -0.36 -13.35
N HIS A 69 8.39 -1.25 -13.66
CA HIS A 69 8.48 -1.88 -14.98
C HIS A 69 7.31 -2.81 -15.33
N ALA A 70 6.57 -3.26 -14.32
CA ALA A 70 5.44 -4.16 -14.49
C ALA A 70 4.10 -3.47 -14.22
N GLU A 71 4.10 -2.16 -13.94
CA GLU A 71 2.92 -1.37 -13.57
C GLU A 71 2.12 -2.06 -12.45
N LYS A 72 2.83 -2.54 -11.43
CA LYS A 72 2.29 -3.30 -10.30
C LYS A 72 2.69 -2.68 -8.97
N LEU A 73 1.82 -2.78 -7.99
CA LEU A 73 2.09 -2.38 -6.61
C LEU A 73 1.45 -3.38 -5.66
N TYR A 74 2.28 -3.91 -4.76
CA TYR A 74 1.89 -4.86 -3.72
C TYR A 74 1.75 -4.13 -2.39
N ILE A 75 0.71 -4.44 -1.62
CA ILE A 75 0.55 -3.93 -0.26
C ILE A 75 0.86 -5.05 0.72
N HIS A 76 1.97 -4.90 1.45
CA HIS A 76 2.41 -5.83 2.48
C HIS A 76 1.97 -5.33 3.85
N LYS A 77 1.50 -6.21 4.73
CA LYS A 77 1.28 -5.86 6.14
C LYS A 77 2.60 -6.09 6.89
N VAL A 78 2.98 -5.16 7.77
CA VAL A 78 4.28 -5.18 8.47
C VAL A 78 4.48 -6.41 9.39
N TYR A 79 3.43 -7.16 9.68
CA TYR A 79 3.52 -8.37 10.53
C TYR A 79 3.77 -9.67 9.75
N ASP A 80 3.98 -9.62 8.44
CA ASP A 80 4.15 -10.81 7.58
C ASP A 80 5.64 -11.16 7.34
N PHE A 81 6.56 -10.65 8.16
CA PHE A 81 7.96 -11.07 8.16
C PHE A 81 8.22 -12.07 9.30
N GLU A 82 8.04 -13.36 9.02
CA GLU A 82 8.67 -14.46 9.77
C GLU A 82 9.94 -14.94 9.06
#